data_AF-A0AAP2DJD1-F1
#
_entry.id   AF-A0AAP2DJD1-F1
#
_cell.length_a   1.000
_cell.length_b   1.000
_cell.length_c   1.000
_cell.angle_alpha   90.00
_cell.angle_beta   90.00
_cell.angle_gamma   90.00
#
_symmetry.space_group_name_H-M   'P 1'
#
loop_
_entity.id
_entity.type
_entity.pdbx_description
1 polymer ?
#
loop_
_entity_poly.entity_id
_entity_poly.type
_entity_poly.pdbx_seq_one_letter_code
_entity_poly.pdbx_strand_id
1 'polypeptide(L)'
;MEEQTIVKNSLLKIFRLNGFPDAAKMTQRNYEHISTEIKNKTGIMLSSTTIKRLSHGEFSKLPQVATLDAIARYFGFTNWQEYKASEAGPDTRLTSSERMASLTDLPVSTTPARPLFRVVIVALVVVSVLVTAFVMTRRKTVSGDWNKVVFSAKKITENQLPNTVVFTYNVDNVDADSFFIQQSWDDRKRIRIYKNHYTVTDIYYEPGYHLAKLIANDSAIRVVEVSIPTDRWVFYANEQKEKYKTEYIEVEKPISNGALGISKETLIQNGIDTRQNFFYTYSFFPTQQNVSGDNFTMKTRVRMKDVKNSLCPFITLEIFCQRYYMIIKSTEKGCASEAFVLLGNKKLEGKQMNLENIAYNLTEWNEVELHAENKNVTIRINGAVALETSYEQSTKNIAGLAFISNGLCEVDYVDVTGNDGTVVYKSEFDN
;
A
#
# COMPACT_ATOMS: atom_id res chain seq x y z
N MET A 1 16.81 28.19 -26.55
CA MET A 1 17.29 27.13 -25.63
C MET A 1 16.48 25.88 -25.91
N GLU A 2 17.12 24.72 -26.12
CA GLU A 2 16.39 23.47 -26.33
C GLU A 2 15.55 23.14 -25.09
N GLU A 3 14.30 22.76 -25.26
CA GLU A 3 13.33 22.60 -24.17
C GLU A 3 13.77 21.58 -23.11
N GLN A 4 14.51 20.56 -23.54
CA GLN A 4 15.15 19.57 -22.69
C GLN A 4 16.19 20.20 -21.73
N THR A 5 16.93 21.21 -22.22
CA THR A 5 17.91 21.95 -21.41
C THR A 5 17.24 22.78 -20.33
N ILE A 6 16.07 23.37 -20.64
CA ILE A 6 15.26 24.09 -19.64
C ILE A 6 14.82 23.11 -18.57
N VAL A 7 14.22 21.96 -18.93
CA VAL A 7 13.81 20.91 -17.97
C VAL A 7 14.96 20.48 -17.05
N LYS A 8 16.14 20.19 -17.63
CA LYS A 8 17.32 19.78 -16.86
C LYS A 8 17.74 20.87 -15.87
N ASN A 9 17.88 22.10 -16.35
CA ASN A 9 18.33 23.23 -15.51
C ASN A 9 17.33 23.55 -14.39
N SER A 10 16.04 23.43 -14.68
CA SER A 10 14.98 23.61 -13.69
C SER A 10 15.07 22.57 -12.58
N LEU A 11 15.28 21.28 -12.91
CA LEU A 11 15.48 20.25 -11.89
C LEU A 11 16.75 20.49 -11.06
N LEU A 12 17.85 20.92 -11.68
CA LEU A 12 19.07 21.28 -10.94
C LEU A 12 18.85 22.48 -10.01
N LYS A 13 18.00 23.44 -10.40
CA LYS A 13 17.59 24.57 -9.55
C LYS A 13 16.72 24.10 -8.38
N ILE A 14 15.82 23.14 -8.60
CA ILE A 14 15.07 22.48 -7.52
C ILE A 14 16.03 21.79 -6.54
N PHE A 15 17.04 21.06 -7.02
CA PHE A 15 18.01 20.40 -6.15
C PHE A 15 18.73 21.41 -5.24
N ARG A 16 19.20 22.53 -5.80
CA ARG A 16 19.83 23.62 -5.03
C ARG A 16 18.90 24.21 -3.97
N LEU A 17 17.63 24.43 -4.31
CA LEU A 17 16.63 24.96 -3.36
C LEU A 17 16.36 24.02 -2.17
N ASN A 18 16.63 22.72 -2.33
CA ASN A 18 16.46 21.72 -1.27
C ASN A 18 17.80 21.29 -0.64
N GLY A 19 18.87 22.07 -0.81
CA GLY A 19 20.16 21.80 -0.17
C GLY A 19 21.04 20.77 -0.88
N PHE A 20 20.75 20.44 -2.16
CA PHE A 20 21.56 19.53 -2.98
C PHE A 20 22.23 20.30 -4.14
N PRO A 21 23.33 21.02 -3.91
CA PRO A 21 23.97 21.84 -4.94
C PRO A 21 24.71 21.02 -6.01
N ASP A 22 25.10 19.79 -5.67
CA ASP A 22 25.86 18.88 -6.53
C ASP A 22 25.01 17.65 -6.91
N ALA A 23 24.58 17.61 -8.17
CA ALA A 23 23.78 16.52 -8.71
C ALA A 23 24.56 15.18 -8.76
N ALA A 24 25.89 15.21 -8.84
CA ALA A 24 26.71 14.00 -8.91
C ALA A 24 26.79 13.26 -7.56
N LYS A 25 26.52 13.96 -6.45
CA LYS A 25 26.48 13.39 -5.09
C LYS A 25 25.07 12.97 -4.66
N MET A 26 24.10 13.00 -5.56
CA MET A 26 22.74 12.62 -5.23
C MET A 26 22.62 11.10 -5.04
N THR A 27 22.17 10.73 -3.84
CA THR A 27 21.78 9.36 -3.55
C THR A 27 20.34 9.10 -3.99
N GLN A 28 19.94 7.83 -4.06
CA GLN A 28 18.55 7.44 -4.32
C GLN A 28 17.57 8.11 -3.34
N ARG A 29 17.94 8.19 -2.06
CA ARG A 29 17.18 8.88 -1.00
C ARG A 29 16.98 10.37 -1.30
N ASN A 30 17.99 11.05 -1.85
CA ASN A 30 17.87 12.46 -2.22
C ASN A 30 16.84 12.65 -3.34
N TYR A 31 16.78 11.74 -4.32
CA TYR A 31 15.75 11.80 -5.37
C TYR A 31 14.34 11.52 -4.85
N GLU A 32 14.19 10.62 -3.87
CA GLU A 32 12.91 10.35 -3.20
C GLU A 32 12.44 11.54 -2.36
N HIS A 33 13.37 12.23 -1.69
CA HIS A 33 13.09 13.48 -1.00
C HIS A 33 12.62 14.56 -1.99
N ILE A 34 13.34 14.80 -3.09
CA ILE A 34 12.92 15.77 -4.11
C ILE A 34 11.57 15.40 -4.73
N SER A 35 11.31 14.11 -4.98
CA SER A 35 10.01 13.61 -5.43
C SER A 35 8.89 14.00 -4.46
N THR A 36 9.12 13.81 -3.16
CA THR A 36 8.17 14.15 -2.11
C THR A 36 7.95 15.66 -2.02
N GLU A 37 9.02 16.45 -2.09
CA GLU A 37 8.95 17.91 -2.10
C GLU A 37 8.19 18.47 -3.31
N ILE A 38 8.45 17.94 -4.51
CA ILE A 38 7.70 18.32 -5.71
C ILE A 38 6.23 17.99 -5.54
N LYS A 39 5.89 16.78 -5.04
CA LYS A 39 4.50 16.40 -4.79
C LYS A 39 3.83 17.32 -3.77
N ASN A 40 4.48 17.60 -2.65
CA ASN A 40 3.94 18.44 -1.58
C ASN A 40 3.64 19.87 -2.07
N LYS A 41 4.55 20.42 -2.89
CA LYS A 41 4.42 21.80 -3.37
C LYS A 41 3.48 21.95 -4.58
N THR A 42 3.31 20.91 -5.39
CA THR A 42 2.65 21.02 -6.70
C THR A 42 1.40 20.15 -6.85
N GLY A 43 1.19 19.20 -5.93
CA GLY A 43 0.16 18.18 -6.01
C GLY A 43 0.43 17.05 -7.01
N ILE A 44 1.54 17.12 -7.78
CA ILE A 44 1.87 16.16 -8.84
C ILE A 44 3.06 15.31 -8.41
N MET A 45 2.90 13.98 -8.45
CA MET A 45 3.97 13.04 -8.13
C MET A 45 4.85 12.76 -9.35
N LEU A 46 6.16 12.95 -9.20
CA LEU A 46 7.17 12.52 -10.17
C LEU A 46 8.02 11.43 -9.53
N SER A 47 8.21 10.29 -10.19
CA SER A 47 9.04 9.22 -9.62
C SER A 47 10.50 9.66 -9.46
N SER A 48 11.19 9.13 -8.44
CA SER A 48 12.62 9.37 -8.22
C SER A 48 13.48 9.00 -9.45
N THR A 49 13.10 7.93 -10.14
CA THR A 49 13.71 7.52 -11.42
C THR A 49 13.48 8.53 -12.55
N THR A 50 12.31 9.15 -12.62
CA THR A 50 12.00 10.20 -13.61
C THR A 50 12.83 11.45 -13.32
N ILE A 51 12.88 11.89 -12.06
CA ILE A 51 13.67 13.05 -11.65
C ILE A 51 15.15 12.83 -11.95
N LYS A 52 15.69 11.66 -11.56
CA LYS A 52 17.08 11.28 -11.82
C LYS A 52 17.40 11.30 -13.32
N ARG A 53 16.59 10.63 -14.14
CA ARG A 53 16.78 10.58 -15.59
C ARG A 53 16.80 11.98 -16.21
N LEU A 54 15.80 12.81 -15.88
CA LEU A 54 15.66 14.15 -16.43
C LEU A 54 16.76 15.12 -15.96
N SER A 55 17.22 14.99 -14.71
CA SER A 55 18.32 15.83 -14.21
C SER A 55 19.68 15.50 -14.83
N HIS A 56 19.88 14.26 -15.28
CA HIS A 56 21.08 13.89 -16.04
C HIS A 56 21.00 14.33 -17.50
N GLY A 57 19.80 14.67 -17.99
CA GLY A 57 19.56 15.05 -19.38
C GLY A 57 19.30 13.85 -20.29
N GLU A 58 18.88 12.73 -19.74
CA GLU A 58 18.56 11.53 -20.49
C GLU A 58 17.12 11.63 -21.03
N PHE A 59 16.94 12.13 -22.26
CA PHE A 59 15.63 12.26 -22.89
C PHE A 59 15.48 11.28 -24.06
N SER A 60 14.56 10.31 -23.96
CA SER A 60 14.12 9.52 -25.13
C SER A 60 13.03 10.24 -25.95
N LYS A 61 12.29 11.15 -25.29
CA LYS A 61 11.30 12.07 -25.84
C LYS A 61 11.04 13.18 -24.81
N LEU A 62 10.32 14.23 -25.21
CA LEU A 62 9.87 15.26 -24.26
C LEU A 62 9.04 14.63 -23.13
N PRO A 63 9.22 15.10 -21.87
CA PRO A 63 8.40 14.64 -20.75
C PRO A 63 6.91 14.89 -20.99
N GLN A 64 6.06 14.12 -20.29
CA GLN A 64 4.61 14.35 -20.34
C GLN A 64 4.26 15.73 -19.77
N VAL A 65 3.15 16.30 -20.23
CA VAL A 65 2.66 17.64 -19.80
C VAL A 65 2.57 17.73 -18.27
N ALA A 66 2.07 16.68 -17.60
CA ALA A 66 2.02 16.63 -16.14
C ALA A 66 3.40 16.76 -15.47
N THR A 67 4.45 16.18 -16.08
CA THR A 67 5.83 16.30 -15.58
C THR A 67 6.36 17.72 -15.74
N LEU A 68 6.06 18.34 -16.87
CA LEU A 68 6.46 19.72 -17.16
C LEU A 68 5.73 20.71 -16.25
N ASP A 69 4.42 20.52 -16.04
CA ASP A 69 3.61 21.36 -15.16
C ASP A 69 4.02 21.22 -13.68
N ALA A 70 4.44 20.03 -13.25
CA ALA A 70 4.99 19.85 -11.91
C ALA A 70 6.26 20.71 -11.71
N ILE A 71 7.17 20.74 -12.69
CA ILE A 71 8.38 21.57 -12.59
C ILE A 71 8.02 23.06 -12.57
N ALA A 72 7.09 23.51 -13.41
CA ALA A 72 6.67 24.92 -13.47
C ALA A 72 5.98 25.38 -12.18
N ARG A 73 5.04 24.57 -11.66
CA ARG A 73 4.34 24.86 -10.40
C ARG A 73 5.28 24.91 -9.20
N TYR A 74 6.37 24.15 -9.23
CA TYR A 74 7.37 24.20 -8.17
C TYR A 74 7.99 25.60 -8.02
N PHE A 75 8.10 26.34 -9.13
CA PHE A 75 8.58 27.73 -9.19
C PHE A 75 7.46 28.78 -9.10
N GLY A 76 6.21 28.37 -8.84
CA GLY A 76 5.07 29.28 -8.67
C GLY A 76 4.34 29.66 -9.95
N PHE A 77 4.62 29.01 -11.08
CA PHE A 77 3.92 29.23 -12.35
C PHE A 77 2.73 28.28 -12.52
N THR A 78 1.73 28.69 -13.30
CA THR A 78 0.48 27.92 -13.46
C THR A 78 0.70 26.65 -14.29
N ASN A 79 1.51 26.76 -15.35
CA ASN A 79 1.81 25.70 -16.30
C ASN A 79 3.21 25.90 -16.93
N TRP A 80 3.68 24.87 -17.64
CA TRP A 80 5.00 24.86 -18.27
C TRP A 80 5.23 25.96 -19.31
N GLN A 81 4.20 26.33 -20.08
CA GLN A 81 4.35 27.38 -21.11
C GLN A 81 4.69 28.73 -20.48
N GLU A 82 4.02 29.09 -19.38
CA GLU A 82 4.26 30.32 -18.63
C GLU A 82 5.70 30.35 -18.07
N TYR A 83 6.13 29.25 -17.45
CA TYR A 83 7.48 29.13 -16.92
C TYR A 83 8.56 29.17 -18.01
N LYS A 84 8.35 28.47 -19.14
CA LYS A 84 9.26 28.48 -20.29
C LYS A 84 9.43 29.89 -20.87
N ALA A 85 8.35 30.67 -20.97
CA ALA A 85 8.42 32.06 -21.40
C ALA A 85 9.25 32.93 -20.44
N SER A 86 9.20 32.64 -19.12
CA SER A 86 9.95 33.38 -18.10
C SER A 86 11.47 33.12 -18.11
N GLU A 87 11.89 31.94 -18.55
CA GLU A 87 13.30 31.49 -18.63
C GLU A 87 13.97 31.87 -19.97
N ALA A 88 13.22 32.39 -20.95
CA ALA A 88 13.72 32.68 -22.30
C ALA A 88 14.63 33.92 -22.43
N GLY A 89 14.92 34.67 -21.36
CA GLY A 89 15.77 35.87 -21.43
C GLY A 89 15.17 37.02 -22.25
N PRO A 90 15.78 38.22 -22.22
CA PRO A 90 15.07 39.47 -22.46
C PRO A 90 14.98 39.83 -23.94
N ASP A 91 13.87 39.47 -24.58
CA ASP A 91 13.23 40.35 -25.57
C ASP A 91 11.78 40.66 -25.20
N THR A 92 11.34 40.27 -24.01
CA THR A 92 10.02 40.64 -23.50
C THR A 92 9.99 40.58 -21.96
N ARG A 93 10.59 41.57 -21.30
CA ARG A 93 10.30 41.89 -19.90
C ARG A 93 9.90 43.36 -19.80
N LEU A 94 8.60 43.60 -19.70
CA LEU A 94 8.06 44.70 -18.88
C LEU A 94 7.70 44.04 -17.54
N THR A 95 8.70 43.80 -16.70
CA THR A 95 9.05 44.57 -15.49
C THR A 95 7.96 44.55 -14.41
N SER A 96 8.14 43.65 -13.44
CA SER A 96 7.49 43.73 -12.13
C SER A 96 8.38 43.09 -11.06
N SER A 97 9.26 43.91 -10.47
CA SER A 97 9.82 43.84 -9.11
C SER A 97 10.93 44.90 -9.08
N GLU A 98 11.07 45.88 -8.20
CA GLU A 98 10.40 46.35 -6.99
C GLU A 98 10.98 47.77 -6.82
N ARG A 99 10.20 48.73 -6.31
CA ARG A 99 10.77 49.82 -5.51
C ARG A 99 9.69 50.37 -4.58
N MET A 100 9.71 49.85 -3.35
CA MET A 100 9.28 50.65 -2.21
C MET A 100 10.42 51.61 -1.87
N ALA A 101 10.04 52.85 -1.53
CA ALA A 101 10.85 53.96 -1.02
C ALA A 101 11.59 54.89 -2.03
N SER A 102 10.87 55.98 -2.36
CA SER A 102 11.28 57.40 -2.18
C SER A 102 12.55 57.92 -2.89
N LEU A 103 12.39 58.70 -3.97
CA LEU A 103 12.29 60.17 -3.96
C LEU A 103 12.42 60.74 -5.39
N THR A 104 11.53 61.70 -5.68
CA THR A 104 11.62 62.79 -6.68
C THR A 104 11.52 62.51 -8.18
N ASP A 105 10.44 63.08 -8.72
CA ASP A 105 10.27 63.76 -10.02
C ASP A 105 9.77 63.02 -11.29
N LEU A 106 8.45 63.25 -11.53
CA LEU A 106 7.73 63.49 -12.80
C LEU A 106 7.33 62.27 -13.69
N PRO A 107 6.31 62.42 -14.59
CA PRO A 107 4.89 62.59 -14.31
C PRO A 107 4.05 61.40 -14.83
N VAL A 108 2.88 61.17 -14.22
CA VAL A 108 1.95 60.07 -14.53
C VAL A 108 1.22 60.32 -15.86
N SER A 109 1.24 59.32 -16.77
CA SER A 109 0.24 59.20 -17.85
C SER A 109 -0.49 57.86 -17.72
N THR A 110 -1.79 57.92 -17.49
CA THR A 110 -2.71 56.80 -17.46
C THR A 110 -3.22 56.53 -18.88
N THR A 111 -3.17 55.27 -19.33
CA THR A 111 -3.98 54.82 -20.47
C THR A 111 -4.80 53.59 -20.08
N PRO A 112 -6.07 53.49 -20.52
CA PRO A 112 -6.99 52.45 -20.06
C PRO A 112 -6.78 51.14 -20.84
N ALA A 113 -6.76 50.01 -20.13
CA ALA A 113 -6.68 48.68 -20.73
C ALA A 113 -7.94 48.37 -21.56
N ARG A 114 -7.74 47.99 -22.83
CA ARG A 114 -8.80 47.69 -23.80
C ARG A 114 -9.63 46.45 -23.39
N PRO A 115 -10.96 46.45 -23.66
CA PRO A 115 -11.91 45.46 -23.13
C PRO A 115 -11.77 44.04 -23.69
N LEU A 116 -10.98 43.83 -24.74
CA LEU A 116 -10.89 42.56 -25.47
C LEU A 116 -10.17 41.44 -24.68
N PHE A 117 -9.18 41.78 -23.84
CA PHE A 117 -8.44 40.80 -23.06
C PHE A 117 -9.29 40.15 -21.95
N ARG A 118 -10.23 40.91 -21.38
CA ARG A 118 -11.19 40.40 -20.39
C ARG A 118 -12.16 39.40 -21.01
N VAL A 119 -12.54 39.59 -22.27
CA VAL A 119 -13.45 38.68 -23.00
C VAL A 119 -12.79 37.31 -23.24
N VAL A 120 -11.50 37.28 -23.57
CA VAL A 120 -10.77 36.02 -23.82
C VAL A 120 -10.61 35.18 -22.56
N ILE A 121 -10.30 35.81 -21.41
CA ILE A 121 -10.19 35.09 -20.12
C ILE A 121 -11.54 34.52 -19.70
N VAL A 122 -12.62 35.30 -19.84
CA VAL A 122 -13.98 34.82 -19.54
C VAL A 122 -14.36 33.65 -20.46
N ALA A 123 -14.03 33.71 -21.75
CA ALA A 123 -14.28 32.61 -22.67
C ALA A 123 -13.53 31.32 -22.29
N LEU A 124 -12.26 31.41 -21.88
CA LEU A 124 -11.47 30.25 -21.45
C LEU A 124 -12.00 29.61 -20.15
N VAL A 125 -12.41 30.43 -19.18
CA VAL A 125 -13.04 29.93 -17.95
C VAL A 125 -14.38 29.25 -18.27
N VAL A 126 -15.20 29.86 -19.14
CA VAL A 126 -16.47 29.26 -19.59
C VAL A 126 -16.22 27.94 -20.30
N VAL A 127 -15.24 27.84 -21.20
CA VAL A 127 -14.88 26.58 -21.87
C VAL A 127 -14.39 25.53 -20.87
N SER A 128 -13.54 25.90 -19.90
CA SER A 128 -13.08 24.98 -18.85
C SER A 128 -14.22 24.44 -17.99
N VAL A 129 -15.15 25.33 -17.59
CA VAL A 129 -16.36 24.96 -16.85
C VAL A 129 -17.25 24.07 -17.70
N LEU A 130 -17.44 24.37 -19.00
CA LEU A 130 -18.22 23.56 -19.91
C LEU A 130 -17.60 22.18 -20.15
N VAL A 131 -16.27 22.08 -20.28
CA VAL A 131 -15.56 20.80 -20.42
C VAL A 131 -15.66 19.98 -19.13
N THR A 132 -15.49 20.62 -17.97
CA THR A 132 -15.62 19.94 -16.67
C THR A 132 -17.05 19.46 -16.45
N ALA A 133 -18.04 20.32 -16.72
CA ALA A 133 -19.45 19.97 -16.69
C ALA A 133 -19.77 18.85 -17.69
N PHE A 134 -19.22 18.88 -18.89
CA PHE A 134 -19.38 17.84 -19.91
C PHE A 134 -18.77 16.50 -19.50
N VAL A 135 -17.60 16.50 -18.88
CA VAL A 135 -16.96 15.28 -18.35
C VAL A 135 -17.73 14.73 -17.15
N MET A 136 -18.20 15.60 -16.25
CA MET A 136 -19.01 15.19 -15.10
C MET A 136 -20.40 14.68 -15.51
N THR A 137 -21.01 15.25 -16.55
CA THR A 137 -22.29 14.78 -17.11
C THR A 137 -22.16 13.51 -17.95
N ARG A 138 -20.95 13.21 -18.48
CA ARG A 138 -20.67 11.97 -19.21
C ARG A 138 -20.29 10.78 -18.34
N ARG A 139 -19.96 10.97 -17.05
CA ARG A 139 -19.83 9.82 -16.14
C ARG A 139 -21.19 9.17 -16.03
N LYS A 140 -21.40 8.05 -16.73
CA LYS A 140 -22.60 7.25 -16.56
C LYS A 140 -22.69 6.87 -15.09
N THR A 141 -23.72 7.37 -14.43
CA THR A 141 -24.10 6.92 -13.10
C THR A 141 -24.45 5.45 -13.23
N VAL A 142 -23.78 4.62 -12.43
CA VAL A 142 -24.10 3.20 -12.39
C VAL A 142 -25.56 3.07 -11.95
N SER A 143 -26.39 2.50 -12.80
CA SER A 143 -27.83 2.36 -12.55
C SER A 143 -28.28 0.98 -12.98
N GLY A 144 -29.39 0.50 -12.45
CA GLY A 144 -29.89 -0.83 -12.79
C GLY A 144 -30.67 -1.47 -11.67
N ASP A 145 -31.23 -2.64 -11.99
CA ASP A 145 -31.96 -3.43 -11.01
C ASP A 145 -30.98 -4.25 -10.18
N TRP A 146 -30.56 -3.68 -9.04
CA TRP A 146 -29.60 -4.30 -8.14
C TRP A 146 -30.07 -5.67 -7.65
N ASN A 147 -31.37 -5.89 -7.50
CA ASN A 147 -31.91 -7.15 -7.00
C ASN A 147 -31.69 -8.32 -7.98
N LYS A 148 -31.44 -8.02 -9.25
CA LYS A 148 -31.10 -9.03 -10.28
C LYS A 148 -29.60 -9.28 -10.42
N VAL A 149 -28.76 -8.56 -9.68
CA VAL A 149 -27.32 -8.80 -9.69
C VAL A 149 -27.02 -10.06 -8.88
N VAL A 150 -26.49 -11.07 -9.58
CA VAL A 150 -26.00 -12.30 -8.97
C VAL A 150 -24.49 -12.20 -8.81
N PHE A 151 -23.99 -12.59 -7.64
CA PHE A 151 -22.56 -12.80 -7.44
C PHE A 151 -22.36 -13.88 -6.36
N SER A 152 -21.60 -14.92 -6.70
CA SER A 152 -21.22 -15.98 -5.77
C SER A 152 -19.85 -16.52 -6.11
N ALA A 153 -19.22 -17.20 -5.16
CA ALA A 153 -17.91 -17.80 -5.31
C ALA A 153 -17.94 -19.23 -4.77
N LYS A 154 -17.24 -20.13 -5.45
CA LYS A 154 -17.06 -21.53 -5.02
C LYS A 154 -15.63 -21.97 -5.28
N LYS A 155 -14.93 -22.38 -4.23
CA LYS A 155 -13.62 -23.03 -4.32
C LYS A 155 -13.75 -24.45 -4.90
N ILE A 156 -12.74 -24.91 -5.64
CA ILE A 156 -12.75 -26.26 -6.26
C ILE A 156 -12.24 -27.32 -5.27
N THR A 157 -11.23 -26.98 -4.48
CA THR A 157 -10.66 -27.89 -3.47
C THR A 157 -11.01 -27.43 -2.06
N GLU A 158 -11.08 -28.35 -1.10
CA GLU A 158 -11.42 -27.99 0.27
C GLU A 158 -10.28 -27.29 1.00
N ASN A 159 -9.10 -27.94 1.09
CA ASN A 159 -7.96 -27.50 1.91
C ASN A 159 -6.63 -27.43 1.15
N GLN A 160 -6.67 -27.38 -0.19
CA GLN A 160 -5.48 -27.43 -1.04
C GLN A 160 -5.14 -26.07 -1.64
N LEU A 161 -3.84 -25.84 -1.82
CA LEU A 161 -3.27 -24.70 -2.51
C LEU A 161 -2.42 -25.19 -3.71
N PRO A 162 -2.37 -24.42 -4.81
CA PRO A 162 -3.23 -23.27 -5.09
C PRO A 162 -4.70 -23.72 -5.31
N ASN A 163 -5.66 -22.84 -5.01
CA ASN A 163 -7.09 -23.16 -5.11
C ASN A 163 -7.76 -22.30 -6.18
N THR A 164 -8.36 -22.95 -7.18
CA THR A 164 -9.18 -22.24 -8.15
C THR A 164 -10.55 -21.93 -7.55
N VAL A 165 -10.97 -20.67 -7.66
CA VAL A 165 -12.30 -20.20 -7.27
C VAL A 165 -13.09 -19.87 -8.53
N VAL A 166 -14.27 -20.47 -8.61
CA VAL A 166 -15.25 -20.21 -9.67
C VAL A 166 -16.19 -19.11 -9.17
N PHE A 167 -16.16 -17.96 -9.83
CA PHE A 167 -17.10 -16.88 -9.61
C PHE A 167 -18.27 -17.00 -10.58
N THR A 168 -19.48 -17.08 -10.04
CA THR A 168 -20.72 -16.97 -10.84
C THR A 168 -21.27 -15.57 -10.69
N TYR A 169 -21.62 -14.93 -11.81
CA TYR A 169 -22.12 -13.55 -11.78
C TYR A 169 -23.20 -13.29 -12.83
N ASN A 170 -24.02 -12.26 -12.62
CA ASN A 170 -24.90 -11.71 -13.66
C ASN A 170 -24.99 -10.18 -13.47
N VAL A 171 -24.61 -9.43 -14.51
CA VAL A 171 -24.63 -7.96 -14.54
C VAL A 171 -25.45 -7.41 -15.71
N ASP A 172 -26.28 -8.24 -16.35
CA ASP A 172 -26.98 -7.89 -17.60
C ASP A 172 -27.92 -6.70 -17.41
N ASN A 173 -28.52 -6.61 -16.22
CA ASN A 173 -29.47 -5.56 -15.80
C ASN A 173 -28.82 -4.31 -15.18
N VAL A 174 -27.49 -4.19 -15.22
CA VAL A 174 -26.75 -3.02 -14.72
C VAL A 174 -26.24 -2.18 -15.90
N ASP A 175 -26.54 -0.89 -15.95
CA ASP A 175 -25.92 0.06 -16.89
C ASP A 175 -24.65 0.64 -16.26
N ALA A 176 -23.51 0.33 -16.88
CA ALA A 176 -22.18 0.79 -16.53
C ALA A 176 -21.27 0.71 -17.77
N ASP A 177 -20.15 1.42 -17.75
CA ASP A 177 -19.18 1.41 -18.86
C ASP A 177 -18.28 0.15 -18.82
N SER A 178 -18.05 -0.38 -17.62
CA SER A 178 -17.19 -1.55 -17.41
C SER A 178 -17.55 -2.31 -16.13
N PHE A 179 -17.19 -3.59 -16.11
CA PHE A 179 -17.38 -4.46 -14.97
C PHE A 179 -16.10 -5.22 -14.66
N PHE A 180 -15.84 -5.46 -13.37
CA PHE A 180 -14.67 -6.19 -12.90
C PHE A 180 -15.02 -7.10 -11.72
N ILE A 181 -14.25 -8.18 -11.56
CA ILE A 181 -14.13 -8.88 -10.29
C ILE A 181 -12.76 -8.57 -9.71
N GLN A 182 -12.74 -8.17 -8.43
CA GLN A 182 -11.53 -7.98 -7.65
C GLN A 182 -11.49 -9.04 -6.56
N GLN A 183 -10.48 -9.91 -6.59
CA GLN A 183 -10.42 -11.10 -5.73
C GLN A 183 -10.07 -10.81 -4.27
N SER A 184 -9.35 -9.71 -4.03
CA SER A 184 -8.78 -9.39 -2.73
C SER A 184 -8.73 -7.89 -2.47
N TRP A 185 -8.01 -7.49 -1.43
CA TRP A 185 -7.76 -6.09 -1.11
C TRP A 185 -6.90 -5.36 -2.16
N ASP A 186 -6.19 -6.07 -3.04
CA ASP A 186 -5.31 -5.46 -4.05
C ASP A 186 -6.12 -5.00 -5.27
N ASP A 187 -6.30 -3.70 -5.40
CA ASP A 187 -7.04 -3.08 -6.51
C ASP A 187 -6.39 -3.30 -7.89
N ARG A 188 -5.12 -3.73 -7.93
CA ARG A 188 -4.44 -4.11 -9.18
C ARG A 188 -4.89 -5.49 -9.68
N LYS A 189 -5.43 -6.34 -8.81
CA LYS A 189 -5.91 -7.70 -9.14
C LYS A 189 -7.37 -7.68 -9.58
N ARG A 190 -7.68 -6.89 -10.63
CA ARG A 190 -9.00 -6.80 -11.25
C ARG A 190 -9.05 -7.59 -12.55
N ILE A 191 -10.05 -8.45 -12.66
CA ILE A 191 -10.37 -9.19 -13.88
C ILE A 191 -11.56 -8.50 -14.54
N ARG A 192 -11.41 -8.09 -15.80
CA ARG A 192 -12.53 -7.51 -16.55
C ARG A 192 -13.54 -8.60 -16.90
N ILE A 193 -14.82 -8.29 -16.71
CA ILE A 193 -15.93 -9.18 -17.05
C ILE A 193 -16.93 -8.46 -17.97
N TYR A 194 -17.84 -9.22 -18.55
CA TYR A 194 -18.79 -8.74 -19.56
C TYR A 194 -20.21 -9.24 -19.28
N LYS A 195 -21.19 -8.50 -19.79
CA LYS A 195 -22.59 -8.95 -19.87
C LYS A 195 -22.73 -10.20 -20.73
N ASN A 196 -23.81 -10.95 -20.53
CA ASN A 196 -24.14 -12.21 -21.20
C ASN A 196 -23.06 -13.30 -21.03
N HIS A 197 -22.27 -13.18 -19.97
CA HIS A 197 -21.30 -14.16 -19.50
C HIS A 197 -21.56 -14.34 -18.01
N TYR A 198 -21.40 -15.57 -17.52
CA TYR A 198 -21.91 -15.93 -16.18
C TYR A 198 -20.88 -16.56 -15.27
N THR A 199 -19.66 -16.79 -15.76
CA THR A 199 -18.61 -17.46 -15.00
C THR A 199 -17.25 -16.89 -15.34
N VAL A 200 -16.43 -16.70 -14.31
CA VAL A 200 -14.99 -16.48 -14.44
C VAL A 200 -14.27 -17.25 -13.34
N THR A 201 -13.07 -17.71 -13.61
CA THR A 201 -12.25 -18.42 -12.62
C THR A 201 -10.98 -17.67 -12.36
N ASP A 202 -10.49 -17.73 -11.14
CA ASP A 202 -9.12 -17.31 -10.82
C ASP A 202 -8.56 -18.12 -9.66
N ILE A 203 -7.26 -18.02 -9.44
CA ILE A 203 -6.48 -18.88 -8.56
C ILE A 203 -6.01 -18.08 -7.34
N TYR A 204 -6.36 -18.61 -6.17
CA TYR A 204 -5.84 -18.16 -4.89
C TYR A 204 -4.61 -19.00 -4.51
N TYR A 205 -3.47 -18.32 -4.38
CA TYR A 205 -2.19 -18.95 -4.06
C TYR A 205 -1.89 -18.98 -2.57
N GLU A 206 -2.66 -18.26 -1.75
CA GLU A 206 -2.40 -18.10 -0.33
C GLU A 206 -3.63 -18.50 0.48
N PRO A 207 -3.42 -19.07 1.68
CA PRO A 207 -4.52 -19.26 2.61
C PRO A 207 -5.04 -17.91 3.08
N GLY A 208 -6.34 -17.83 3.38
CA GLY A 208 -6.89 -16.59 3.88
C GLY A 208 -8.39 -16.44 3.75
N TYR A 209 -8.88 -15.35 4.34
CA TYR A 209 -10.26 -14.91 4.25
C TYR A 209 -10.36 -13.66 3.37
N HIS A 210 -10.81 -13.82 2.14
CA HIS A 210 -10.85 -12.74 1.15
C HIS A 210 -12.27 -12.22 0.94
N LEU A 211 -12.37 -10.91 0.66
CA LEU A 211 -13.61 -10.26 0.23
C LEU A 211 -13.52 -9.98 -1.27
N ALA A 212 -14.11 -10.86 -2.06
CA ALA A 212 -14.19 -10.65 -3.50
C ALA A 212 -15.27 -9.62 -3.81
N LYS A 213 -14.97 -8.66 -4.68
CA LYS A 213 -15.87 -7.57 -5.06
C LYS A 213 -16.25 -7.68 -6.52
N LEU A 214 -17.55 -7.59 -6.80
CA LEU A 214 -18.08 -7.32 -8.13
C LEU A 214 -18.19 -5.80 -8.29
N ILE A 215 -17.50 -5.25 -9.28
CA ILE A 215 -17.33 -3.81 -9.48
C ILE A 215 -18.00 -3.41 -10.79
N ALA A 216 -18.75 -2.30 -10.77
CA ALA A 216 -19.25 -1.63 -11.96
C ALA A 216 -18.69 -0.21 -11.99
N ASN A 217 -18.00 0.14 -13.08
CA ASN A 217 -17.12 1.30 -13.15
C ASN A 217 -16.11 1.29 -11.99
N ASP A 218 -16.33 2.14 -10.98
CA ASP A 218 -15.47 2.28 -9.79
C ASP A 218 -16.16 1.84 -8.49
N SER A 219 -17.42 1.38 -8.56
CA SER A 219 -18.24 1.04 -7.39
C SER A 219 -18.35 -0.47 -7.20
N ALA A 220 -18.08 -0.95 -5.98
CA ALA A 220 -18.39 -2.33 -5.60
C ALA A 220 -19.92 -2.48 -5.43
N ILE A 221 -20.54 -3.25 -6.33
CA ILE A 221 -21.99 -3.47 -6.37
C ILE A 221 -22.43 -4.72 -5.62
N ARG A 222 -21.53 -5.70 -5.46
CA ARG A 222 -21.68 -6.88 -4.59
C ARG A 222 -20.35 -7.27 -4.00
N VAL A 223 -20.38 -7.88 -2.82
CA VAL A 223 -19.21 -8.44 -2.13
C VAL A 223 -19.58 -9.83 -1.64
N VAL A 224 -18.69 -10.81 -1.84
CA VAL A 224 -18.85 -12.16 -1.33
C VAL A 224 -17.58 -12.58 -0.58
N GLU A 225 -17.77 -13.42 0.43
CA GLU A 225 -16.70 -13.98 1.25
C GLU A 225 -16.10 -15.19 0.53
N VAL A 226 -14.76 -15.26 0.47
CA VAL A 226 -14.00 -16.36 -0.14
C VAL A 226 -12.99 -16.84 0.89
N SER A 227 -13.22 -18.03 1.45
CA SER A 227 -12.33 -18.65 2.41
C SER A 227 -11.48 -19.72 1.72
N ILE A 228 -10.16 -19.64 1.88
CA ILE A 228 -9.18 -20.59 1.33
C ILE A 228 -8.46 -21.26 2.51
N PRO A 229 -9.07 -22.31 3.11
CA PRO A 229 -8.46 -22.98 4.25
C PRO A 229 -7.41 -24.01 3.86
N THR A 230 -6.70 -24.44 4.88
CA THR A 230 -5.62 -25.42 4.89
C THR A 230 -5.78 -26.30 6.11
N ASP A 231 -5.36 -27.55 6.05
CA ASP A 231 -5.45 -28.49 7.18
C ASP A 231 -4.14 -28.63 7.96
N ARG A 232 -3.16 -27.80 7.62
CA ARG A 232 -1.78 -27.84 8.14
C ARG A 232 -1.14 -26.46 8.10
N TRP A 233 0.01 -26.33 8.74
CA TRP A 233 0.91 -25.19 8.50
C TRP A 233 1.37 -25.17 7.05
N VAL A 234 1.27 -24.01 6.41
CA VAL A 234 1.77 -23.75 5.06
C VAL A 234 2.88 -22.71 5.14
N PHE A 235 4.00 -23.03 4.50
CA PHE A 235 5.18 -22.17 4.42
C PHE A 235 5.34 -21.65 3.01
N TYR A 236 5.53 -20.35 2.87
CA TYR A 236 5.75 -19.73 1.56
C TYR A 236 6.57 -18.46 1.66
N ALA A 237 7.23 -18.11 0.56
CA ALA A 237 8.00 -16.89 0.39
C ALA A 237 7.32 -15.99 -0.64
N ASN A 238 7.10 -14.73 -0.30
CA ASN A 238 6.57 -13.73 -1.21
C ASN A 238 7.65 -12.73 -1.60
N GLU A 239 7.95 -12.66 -2.89
CA GLU A 239 8.97 -11.74 -3.36
C GLU A 239 8.49 -10.28 -3.35
N GLN A 240 9.31 -9.38 -2.80
CA GLN A 240 9.03 -7.95 -2.74
C GLN A 240 9.35 -7.24 -4.08
N LYS A 241 8.71 -7.68 -5.17
CA LYS A 241 8.79 -7.08 -6.51
C LYS A 241 7.42 -6.59 -7.00
N GLU A 242 7.41 -5.84 -8.11
CA GLU A 242 6.19 -5.33 -8.74
C GLU A 242 5.19 -6.45 -9.09
N LYS A 243 5.68 -7.64 -9.42
CA LYS A 243 4.87 -8.85 -9.59
C LYS A 243 4.97 -9.70 -8.32
N TYR A 244 3.94 -9.61 -7.51
CA TYR A 244 3.77 -10.45 -6.32
C TYR A 244 3.76 -11.92 -6.74
N LYS A 245 4.81 -12.66 -6.38
CA LYS A 245 4.95 -14.09 -6.68
C LYS A 245 5.14 -14.83 -5.36
N THR A 246 4.25 -15.80 -5.14
CA THR A 246 4.28 -16.74 -4.02
C THR A 246 5.06 -17.97 -4.42
N GLU A 247 6.04 -18.36 -3.61
CA GLU A 247 6.82 -19.58 -3.77
C GLU A 247 6.59 -20.46 -2.54
N TYR A 248 5.97 -21.63 -2.73
CA TYR A 248 5.74 -22.58 -1.63
C TYR A 248 7.05 -23.20 -1.17
N ILE A 249 7.16 -23.44 0.14
CA ILE A 249 8.31 -24.10 0.76
C ILE A 249 7.80 -25.44 1.30
N GLU A 250 8.27 -26.52 0.71
CA GLU A 250 8.02 -27.87 1.19
C GLU A 250 8.94 -28.17 2.37
N VAL A 251 8.34 -28.62 3.48
CA VAL A 251 9.03 -28.87 4.74
C VAL A 251 8.63 -30.25 5.25
N GLU A 252 9.56 -31.19 5.29
CA GLU A 252 9.30 -32.54 5.80
C GLU A 252 9.07 -32.53 7.32
N LYS A 253 9.85 -31.73 8.05
CA LYS A 253 9.81 -31.62 9.52
C LYS A 253 9.84 -30.14 9.93
N PRO A 254 8.69 -29.45 9.94
CA PRO A 254 8.62 -28.05 10.32
C PRO A 254 8.79 -27.82 11.82
N ILE A 255 8.86 -28.89 12.61
CA ILE A 255 9.10 -28.87 14.04
C ILE A 255 10.47 -29.48 14.29
N SER A 256 11.36 -28.73 14.93
CA SER A 256 12.70 -29.18 15.29
C SER A 256 13.13 -28.54 16.61
N ASN A 257 13.68 -29.34 17.52
CA ASN A 257 14.15 -28.91 18.83
C ASN A 257 13.08 -28.17 19.66
N GLY A 258 11.83 -28.65 19.64
CA GLY A 258 10.74 -28.07 20.42
C GLY A 258 10.17 -26.76 19.85
N ALA A 259 10.48 -26.41 18.60
CA ALA A 259 9.98 -25.18 17.98
C ALA A 259 9.54 -25.40 16.53
N LEU A 260 8.50 -24.68 16.12
CA LEU A 260 8.10 -24.54 14.73
C LEU A 260 9.06 -23.59 14.02
N GLY A 261 9.69 -24.05 12.94
CA GLY A 261 10.62 -23.24 12.16
C GLY A 261 11.18 -23.98 10.95
N ILE A 262 11.77 -23.24 10.04
CA ILE A 262 12.50 -23.78 8.88
C ILE A 262 13.93 -23.25 8.88
N SER A 263 14.83 -23.92 8.17
CA SER A 263 16.22 -23.51 8.05
C SER A 263 16.50 -22.81 6.71
N LYS A 264 17.63 -22.11 6.64
CA LYS A 264 18.09 -21.51 5.38
C LYS A 264 18.39 -22.58 4.33
N GLU A 265 18.86 -23.75 4.75
CA GLU A 265 19.10 -24.91 3.89
C GLU A 265 17.79 -25.41 3.27
N THR A 266 16.69 -25.43 4.03
CA THR A 266 15.34 -25.74 3.50
C THR A 266 14.95 -24.79 2.38
N LEU A 267 15.23 -23.49 2.52
CA LEU A 267 14.97 -22.50 1.46
C LEU A 267 15.76 -22.83 0.18
N ILE A 268 17.05 -23.14 0.32
CA ILE A 268 17.94 -23.45 -0.82
C ILE A 268 17.48 -24.74 -1.52
N GLN A 269 17.10 -25.77 -0.76
CA GLN A 269 16.58 -27.04 -1.31
C GLN A 269 15.27 -26.84 -2.09
N ASN A 270 14.43 -25.90 -1.65
CA ASN A 270 13.20 -25.50 -2.34
C ASN A 270 13.45 -24.51 -3.51
N GLY A 271 14.70 -24.19 -3.84
CA GLY A 271 15.05 -23.29 -4.95
C GLY A 271 14.79 -21.80 -4.68
N ILE A 272 14.54 -21.41 -3.42
CA ILE A 272 14.32 -20.01 -3.04
C ILE A 272 15.66 -19.25 -3.08
N ASP A 273 15.73 -18.17 -3.87
CA ASP A 273 16.93 -17.33 -3.95
C ASP A 273 17.06 -16.41 -2.72
N THR A 274 17.75 -16.91 -1.70
CA THR A 274 17.97 -16.20 -0.42
C THR A 274 18.69 -14.84 -0.52
N ARG A 275 19.17 -14.44 -1.71
CA ARG A 275 19.72 -13.09 -1.95
C ARG A 275 18.61 -12.05 -2.19
N GLN A 276 17.45 -12.48 -2.69
CA GLN A 276 16.33 -11.59 -3.00
C GLN A 276 15.55 -11.18 -1.74
N ASN A 277 14.70 -10.17 -1.85
CA ASN A 277 13.91 -9.68 -0.73
C ASN A 277 12.60 -10.47 -0.68
N PHE A 278 12.49 -11.37 0.29
CA PHE A 278 11.29 -12.14 0.54
C PHE A 278 10.65 -11.76 1.86
N PHE A 279 9.33 -11.95 1.95
CA PHE A 279 8.65 -12.19 3.20
C PHE A 279 8.38 -13.69 3.32
N TYR A 280 8.86 -14.30 4.38
CA TYR A 280 8.60 -15.70 4.72
C TYR A 280 7.38 -15.73 5.63
N THR A 281 6.38 -16.49 5.21
CA THR A 281 5.10 -16.61 5.92
C THR A 281 4.88 -18.04 6.36
N TYR A 282 4.56 -18.22 7.63
CA TYR A 282 4.13 -19.48 8.21
C TYR A 282 2.66 -19.28 8.56
N SER A 283 1.76 -19.97 7.87
CA SER A 283 0.32 -19.74 8.00
C SER A 283 -0.40 -21.00 8.45
N PHE A 284 -1.26 -20.86 9.45
CA PHE A 284 -2.20 -21.88 9.88
C PHE A 284 -3.62 -21.31 9.76
N PHE A 285 -4.35 -21.76 8.74
CA PHE A 285 -5.71 -21.31 8.46
C PHE A 285 -6.63 -22.52 8.34
N PRO A 286 -7.14 -23.08 9.45
CA PRO A 286 -8.05 -24.21 9.41
C PRO A 286 -9.42 -23.84 8.83
N THR A 287 -10.25 -24.83 8.55
CA THR A 287 -11.67 -24.57 8.30
C THR A 287 -12.30 -23.91 9.53
N GLN A 288 -13.21 -22.96 9.29
CA GLN A 288 -13.74 -21.97 10.24
C GLN A 288 -13.96 -22.49 11.67
N GLN A 289 -13.46 -21.71 12.62
CA GLN A 289 -13.69 -21.89 14.05
C GLN A 289 -14.75 -20.90 14.55
N ASN A 290 -15.50 -21.28 15.59
CA ASN A 290 -16.56 -20.44 16.16
C ASN A 290 -16.06 -19.64 17.38
N VAL A 291 -14.88 -19.02 17.26
CA VAL A 291 -14.30 -18.16 18.31
C VAL A 291 -14.32 -16.72 17.85
N SER A 292 -14.85 -15.82 18.68
CA SER A 292 -14.91 -14.40 18.36
C SER A 292 -13.53 -13.77 18.37
N GLY A 293 -13.16 -13.08 17.29
CA GLY A 293 -11.98 -12.22 17.25
C GLY A 293 -12.10 -10.97 18.13
N ASP A 294 -13.28 -10.71 18.72
CA ASP A 294 -13.45 -9.60 19.67
C ASP A 294 -13.28 -10.05 21.13
N ASN A 295 -13.13 -11.36 21.39
CA ASN A 295 -13.05 -11.96 22.72
C ASN A 295 -12.13 -13.20 22.72
N PHE A 296 -10.83 -12.97 22.71
CA PHE A 296 -9.83 -14.04 22.71
C PHE A 296 -8.51 -13.61 23.34
N THR A 297 -7.68 -14.60 23.65
CA THR A 297 -6.30 -14.39 24.01
C THR A 297 -5.41 -15.21 23.08
N MET A 298 -4.41 -14.57 22.51
CA MET A 298 -3.28 -15.22 21.85
C MET A 298 -2.04 -15.04 22.72
N LYS A 299 -1.31 -16.13 22.97
CA LYS A 299 0.03 -16.13 23.55
C LYS A 299 0.97 -16.92 22.65
N THR A 300 2.18 -16.41 22.46
CA THR A 300 3.22 -17.12 21.73
C THR A 300 4.58 -16.66 22.22
N ARG A 301 5.59 -17.50 22.00
CA ARG A 301 6.98 -17.12 22.19
C ARG A 301 7.73 -17.35 20.89
N VAL A 302 8.37 -16.30 20.39
CA VAL A 302 8.91 -16.25 19.03
C VAL A 302 10.25 -15.53 19.00
N ARG A 303 11.11 -15.95 18.07
CA ARG A 303 12.32 -15.24 17.65
C ARG A 303 12.50 -15.36 16.14
N MET A 304 13.51 -14.69 15.60
CA MET A 304 13.84 -14.71 14.18
C MET A 304 15.33 -15.01 13.98
N LYS A 305 15.61 -15.85 12.99
CA LYS A 305 16.94 -16.07 12.42
C LYS A 305 17.09 -15.32 11.11
N ASP A 306 18.21 -14.64 10.94
CA ASP A 306 18.50 -13.92 9.71
C ASP A 306 18.75 -14.88 8.54
N VAL A 307 18.08 -14.64 7.41
CA VAL A 307 18.42 -15.30 6.13
C VAL A 307 19.58 -14.57 5.44
N LYS A 308 19.59 -13.25 5.58
CA LYS A 308 20.59 -12.32 5.05
C LYS A 308 20.62 -11.07 5.93
N ASN A 309 21.63 -10.23 5.74
CA ASN A 309 21.71 -8.95 6.41
C ASN A 309 20.54 -8.04 6.00
N SER A 310 19.61 -7.80 6.93
CA SER A 310 18.46 -6.92 6.77
C SER A 310 18.66 -5.68 7.63
N LEU A 311 18.48 -4.48 7.06
CA LEU A 311 18.66 -3.23 7.81
C LEU A 311 17.60 -3.03 8.90
N CYS A 312 16.37 -3.46 8.63
CA CYS A 312 15.28 -3.44 9.59
C CYS A 312 14.57 -4.79 9.56
N PRO A 313 15.05 -5.75 10.36
CA PRO A 313 14.36 -7.01 10.54
C PRO A 313 13.03 -6.79 11.27
N PHE A 314 12.07 -7.66 11.02
CA PHE A 314 10.75 -7.62 11.68
C PHE A 314 10.16 -9.01 11.84
N ILE A 315 9.30 -9.15 12.84
CA ILE A 315 8.38 -10.27 13.01
C ILE A 315 6.97 -9.69 13.05
N THR A 316 6.09 -10.22 12.21
CA THR A 316 4.67 -9.89 12.21
C THR A 316 3.88 -11.08 12.69
N LEU A 317 3.05 -10.84 13.70
CA LEU A 317 2.01 -11.75 14.13
C LEU A 317 0.70 -11.31 13.48
N GLU A 318 0.02 -12.21 12.80
CA GLU A 318 -1.27 -11.96 12.19
C GLU A 318 -2.30 -12.95 12.72
N ILE A 319 -3.43 -12.43 13.20
CA ILE A 319 -4.65 -13.22 13.43
C ILE A 319 -5.58 -12.96 12.26
N PHE A 320 -5.91 -14.02 11.54
CA PHE A 320 -6.90 -13.96 10.49
C PHE A 320 -8.28 -13.95 11.12
N CYS A 321 -9.10 -12.96 10.77
CA CYS A 321 -10.51 -12.91 11.15
C CYS A 321 -11.38 -12.84 9.89
N GLN A 322 -12.65 -13.21 10.00
CA GLN A 322 -13.60 -13.11 8.88
C GLN A 322 -13.86 -11.66 8.45
N ARG A 323 -13.55 -10.68 9.30
CA ARG A 323 -13.60 -9.27 8.93
C ARG A 323 -12.46 -8.53 9.62
N TYR A 324 -11.64 -7.80 8.88
CA TYR A 324 -10.47 -7.08 9.39
C TYR A 324 -9.42 -7.98 10.08
N TYR A 325 -8.19 -7.91 9.62
CA TYR A 325 -7.09 -8.63 10.24
C TYR A 325 -6.66 -7.96 11.55
N MET A 326 -6.04 -8.73 12.44
CA MET A 326 -5.24 -8.17 13.52
C MET A 326 -3.77 -8.45 13.24
N ILE A 327 -2.96 -7.41 13.19
CA ILE A 327 -1.55 -7.47 12.79
C ILE A 327 -0.73 -6.74 13.83
N ILE A 328 0.33 -7.38 14.32
CA ILE A 328 1.35 -6.77 15.18
C ILE A 328 2.69 -7.00 14.50
N LYS A 329 3.24 -5.96 13.88
CA LYS A 329 4.59 -5.96 13.30
C LYS A 329 5.56 -5.34 14.29
N SER A 330 6.36 -6.19 14.91
CA SER A 330 7.47 -5.85 15.78
C SER A 330 8.77 -5.77 15.00
N THR A 331 9.64 -4.88 15.45
CA THR A 331 10.93 -4.56 14.80
C THR A 331 12.02 -4.50 15.85
N GLU A 332 13.28 -4.43 15.43
CA GLU A 332 14.35 -3.98 16.32
C GLU A 332 14.08 -2.56 16.84
N LYS A 333 14.59 -2.23 18.04
CA LYS A 333 14.36 -0.92 18.68
C LYS A 333 14.76 0.27 17.79
N GLY A 334 15.88 0.14 17.06
CA GLY A 334 16.35 1.17 16.11
C GLY A 334 15.44 1.36 14.89
N CYS A 335 14.51 0.44 14.63
CA CYS A 335 13.60 0.43 13.50
C CYS A 335 12.13 0.64 13.89
N ALA A 336 11.83 1.11 15.11
CA ALA A 336 10.47 1.31 15.61
C ALA A 336 9.59 2.20 14.71
N SER A 337 10.17 3.04 13.85
CA SER A 337 9.41 3.79 12.83
C SER A 337 8.70 2.89 11.82
N GLU A 338 9.19 1.67 11.60
CA GLU A 338 8.60 0.64 10.74
C GLU A 338 7.69 -0.34 11.49
N ALA A 339 7.53 -0.17 12.81
CA ALA A 339 6.56 -0.91 13.62
C ALA A 339 5.13 -0.53 13.23
N PHE A 340 4.24 -1.50 13.32
CA PHE A 340 2.88 -1.35 12.80
C PHE A 340 1.90 -2.23 13.58
N VAL A 341 0.76 -1.67 13.95
CA VAL A 341 -0.34 -2.41 14.59
C VAL A 341 -1.64 -2.12 13.84
N LEU A 342 -2.33 -3.17 13.42
CA LEU A 342 -3.69 -3.13 12.88
C LEU A 342 -4.58 -3.94 13.82
N LEU A 343 -5.64 -3.32 14.35
CA LEU A 343 -6.63 -4.00 15.20
C LEU A 343 -8.01 -3.65 14.66
N GLY A 344 -8.64 -4.59 13.96
CA GLY A 344 -9.89 -4.33 13.28
C GLY A 344 -9.75 -3.21 12.25
N ASN A 345 -10.54 -2.15 12.40
CA ASN A 345 -10.48 -0.96 11.55
C ASN A 345 -9.45 0.09 12.02
N LYS A 346 -8.74 -0.13 13.12
CA LYS A 346 -7.80 0.84 13.69
C LYS A 346 -6.36 0.54 13.30
N LYS A 347 -5.71 1.52 12.71
CA LYS A 347 -4.34 1.46 12.20
C LYS A 347 -3.44 2.36 13.06
N LEU A 348 -2.33 1.82 13.56
CA LEU A 348 -1.31 2.53 14.33
C LEU A 348 0.05 2.32 13.66
N GLU A 349 0.74 3.40 13.33
CA GLU A 349 1.99 3.35 12.56
C GLU A 349 3.11 4.04 13.32
N GLY A 350 4.29 3.40 13.42
CA GLY A 350 5.47 3.97 14.06
C GLY A 350 5.98 5.26 13.42
N LYS A 351 5.54 5.56 12.19
CA LYS A 351 5.81 6.84 11.49
C LYS A 351 4.99 8.01 12.03
N GLN A 352 3.86 7.72 12.67
CA GLN A 352 2.89 8.72 13.12
C GLN A 352 2.80 8.81 14.64
N MET A 353 3.22 7.77 15.36
CA MET A 353 3.22 7.72 16.81
C MET A 353 4.37 6.86 17.34
N ASN A 354 4.72 7.05 18.61
CA ASN A 354 5.74 6.23 19.25
C ASN A 354 5.20 4.81 19.53
N LEU A 355 5.77 3.81 18.87
CA LEU A 355 5.52 2.38 19.08
C LEU A 355 6.78 1.64 19.58
N GLU A 356 7.70 2.32 20.26
CA GLU A 356 8.96 1.72 20.74
C GLU A 356 8.74 0.49 21.63
N ASN A 357 7.65 0.45 22.40
CA ASN A 357 7.33 -0.68 23.27
C ASN A 357 6.88 -1.93 22.52
N ILE A 358 6.55 -1.81 21.22
CA ILE A 358 6.29 -2.94 20.32
C ILE A 358 7.60 -3.47 19.71
N ALA A 359 8.71 -2.73 19.84
CA ALA A 359 10.01 -3.08 19.32
C ALA A 359 10.92 -3.73 20.37
N TYR A 360 11.59 -4.82 20.01
CA TYR A 360 12.44 -5.64 20.88
C TYR A 360 13.51 -6.37 20.07
N ASN A 361 14.50 -6.99 20.74
CA ASN A 361 15.53 -7.77 20.06
C ASN A 361 14.89 -9.03 19.46
N LEU A 362 14.79 -9.09 18.14
CA LEU A 362 14.06 -10.14 17.43
C LEU A 362 14.83 -11.46 17.40
N THR A 363 16.14 -11.44 17.66
CA THR A 363 16.99 -12.65 17.66
C THR A 363 16.92 -13.43 18.97
N GLU A 364 16.41 -12.80 20.02
CA GLU A 364 16.14 -13.42 21.31
C GLU A 364 14.71 -13.94 21.39
N TRP A 365 14.46 -14.88 22.32
CA TRP A 365 13.12 -15.38 22.57
C TRP A 365 12.28 -14.32 23.26
N ASN A 366 11.18 -13.91 22.64
CA ASN A 366 10.25 -12.94 23.20
C ASN A 366 8.85 -13.53 23.31
N GLU A 367 8.22 -13.32 24.46
CA GLU A 367 6.81 -13.65 24.67
C GLU A 367 5.94 -12.49 24.19
N VAL A 368 4.93 -12.82 23.39
CA VAL A 368 3.94 -11.87 22.89
C VAL A 368 2.55 -12.35 23.26
N GLU A 369 1.80 -11.48 23.93
CA GLU A 369 0.41 -11.70 24.28
C GLU A 369 -0.45 -10.63 23.64
N LEU A 370 -1.52 -11.07 22.96
CA LEU A 370 -2.59 -10.22 22.46
C LEU A 370 -3.87 -10.67 23.15
N HIS A 371 -4.40 -9.83 24.03
CA HIS A 371 -5.66 -10.06 24.71
C HIS A 371 -6.71 -9.09 24.17
N ALA A 372 -7.82 -9.63 23.65
CA ALA A 372 -8.97 -8.88 23.19
C ALA A 372 -10.20 -9.23 24.05
N GLU A 373 -10.86 -8.21 24.59
CA GLU A 373 -12.12 -8.34 25.32
C GLU A 373 -13.04 -7.18 24.96
N ASN A 374 -14.21 -7.49 24.39
CA ASN A 374 -15.19 -6.50 23.94
C ASN A 374 -14.56 -5.39 23.08
N LYS A 375 -13.64 -5.77 22.17
CA LYS A 375 -12.87 -4.87 21.28
C LYS A 375 -11.87 -3.94 21.97
N ASN A 376 -11.68 -4.07 23.29
CA ASN A 376 -10.52 -3.52 23.97
C ASN A 376 -9.39 -4.52 23.84
N VAL A 377 -8.19 -4.01 23.58
CA VAL A 377 -7.02 -4.80 23.26
C VAL A 377 -5.87 -4.37 24.14
N THR A 378 -5.24 -5.34 24.78
CA THR A 378 -3.96 -5.19 25.48
C THR A 378 -2.92 -6.06 24.79
N ILE A 379 -1.82 -5.46 24.36
CA ILE A 379 -0.65 -6.18 23.85
C ILE A 379 0.44 -6.14 24.92
N ARG A 380 0.97 -7.31 25.29
CA ARG A 380 2.11 -7.44 26.20
C ARG A 380 3.30 -8.06 25.49
N ILE A 381 4.48 -7.52 25.75
CA ILE A 381 5.77 -8.06 25.29
C ILE A 381 6.57 -8.41 26.54
N ASN A 382 7.00 -9.67 26.68
CA ASN A 382 7.76 -10.16 27.83
C ASN A 382 7.09 -9.81 29.19
N GLY A 383 5.76 -9.97 29.25
CA GLY A 383 4.94 -9.67 30.43
C GLY A 383 4.62 -8.19 30.67
N ALA A 384 5.32 -7.24 30.03
CA ALA A 384 5.05 -5.81 30.16
C ALA A 384 3.98 -5.34 29.17
N VAL A 385 3.07 -4.46 29.61
CA VAL A 385 2.07 -3.83 28.73
C VAL A 385 2.78 -2.91 27.74
N ALA A 386 2.72 -3.27 26.45
CA ALA A 386 3.35 -2.52 25.37
C ALA A 386 2.38 -1.54 24.71
N LEU A 387 1.09 -1.91 24.60
CA LEU A 387 0.04 -1.08 24.03
C LEU A 387 -1.33 -1.47 24.59
N GLU A 388 -2.13 -0.46 24.93
CA GLU A 388 -3.56 -0.61 25.23
C GLU A 388 -4.36 0.27 24.30
N THR A 389 -5.39 -0.30 23.68
CA THR A 389 -6.23 0.42 22.74
C THR A 389 -7.57 -0.27 22.53
N SER A 390 -8.43 0.30 21.70
CA SER A 390 -9.68 -0.33 21.28
C SER A 390 -9.99 -0.03 19.82
N TYR A 391 -10.86 -0.83 19.22
CA TYR A 391 -11.36 -0.64 17.87
C TYR A 391 -12.90 -0.70 17.82
N GLU A 392 -13.49 -0.22 16.73
CA GLU A 392 -14.93 0.03 16.67
C GLU A 392 -15.68 -1.12 15.99
N GLN A 393 -15.15 -1.60 14.87
CA GLN A 393 -15.84 -2.58 14.04
C GLN A 393 -15.48 -4.01 14.43
N SER A 394 -16.50 -4.85 14.57
CA SER A 394 -16.30 -6.26 14.93
C SER A 394 -15.45 -6.97 13.90
N THR A 395 -14.54 -7.81 14.40
CA THR A 395 -13.72 -8.68 13.55
C THR A 395 -14.39 -10.00 13.16
N LYS A 396 -15.63 -10.22 13.64
CA LYS A 396 -16.35 -11.50 13.57
C LYS A 396 -15.52 -12.62 14.21
N ASN A 397 -15.41 -13.79 13.58
CA ASN A 397 -14.71 -14.94 14.13
C ASN A 397 -13.26 -15.04 13.65
N ILE A 398 -12.41 -15.63 14.47
CA ILE A 398 -11.05 -16.03 14.13
C ILE A 398 -11.10 -17.16 13.10
N ALA A 399 -10.27 -17.06 12.08
CA ALA A 399 -10.14 -18.01 10.99
C ALA A 399 -8.75 -18.68 10.94
N GLY A 400 -7.76 -18.14 11.66
CA GLY A 400 -6.42 -18.70 11.72
C GLY A 400 -5.39 -17.71 12.24
N LEU A 401 -4.12 -18.04 12.05
CA LEU A 401 -2.98 -17.18 12.39
C LEU A 401 -1.82 -17.34 11.42
N ALA A 402 -0.93 -16.35 11.39
CA ALA A 402 0.33 -16.44 10.68
C ALA A 402 1.47 -15.69 11.38
N PHE A 403 2.68 -16.13 11.08
CA PHE A 403 3.92 -15.43 11.35
C PHE A 403 4.53 -14.99 10.02
N ILE A 404 4.86 -13.71 9.88
CA ILE A 404 5.44 -13.15 8.65
C ILE A 404 6.72 -12.40 9.02
N SER A 405 7.82 -12.69 8.34
CA SER A 405 9.10 -12.04 8.62
C SER A 405 9.96 -11.88 7.36
N ASN A 406 10.91 -10.95 7.38
CA ASN A 406 12.01 -10.88 6.41
C ASN A 406 13.23 -11.74 6.83
N GLY A 407 13.13 -12.47 7.94
CA GLY A 407 13.96 -13.61 8.32
C GLY A 407 13.10 -14.87 8.52
N LEU A 408 13.67 -15.89 9.14
CA LEU A 408 12.97 -17.14 9.47
C LEU A 408 12.54 -17.10 10.93
N CYS A 409 11.24 -17.14 11.19
CA CYS A 409 10.73 -17.29 12.54
C CYS A 409 11.09 -18.66 13.12
N GLU A 410 11.31 -18.69 14.43
CA GLU A 410 11.23 -19.87 15.27
C GLU A 410 10.18 -19.59 16.34
N VAL A 411 9.20 -20.48 16.48
CA VAL A 411 8.07 -20.33 17.40
C VAL A 411 8.10 -21.48 18.39
N ASP A 412 8.28 -21.15 19.67
CA ASP A 412 8.39 -22.09 20.79
C ASP A 412 7.02 -22.71 21.09
N TYR A 413 5.98 -21.86 21.19
CA TYR A 413 4.61 -22.32 21.36
C TYR A 413 3.61 -21.31 20.79
N VAL A 414 2.39 -21.77 20.56
CA VAL A 414 1.22 -20.93 20.26
C VAL A 414 0.03 -21.41 21.06
N ASP A 415 -0.66 -20.48 21.72
CA ASP A 415 -1.96 -20.68 22.34
C ASP A 415 -2.90 -19.57 21.87
N VAL A 416 -3.92 -19.92 21.08
CA VAL A 416 -5.01 -19.03 20.68
C VAL A 416 -6.31 -19.64 21.21
N THR A 417 -6.87 -18.99 22.21
CA THR A 417 -8.03 -19.48 22.95
C THR A 417 -9.05 -18.35 23.13
N GLY A 418 -10.33 -18.65 22.91
CA GLY A 418 -11.43 -17.73 23.22
C GLY A 418 -11.48 -17.44 24.71
N ASN A 419 -12.04 -16.29 25.10
CA ASN A 419 -12.16 -15.95 26.53
C ASN A 419 -13.12 -16.91 27.29
N ASP A 420 -13.89 -17.70 26.56
CA ASP A 420 -14.73 -18.80 27.05
C ASP A 420 -13.99 -20.14 27.25
N GLY A 421 -12.70 -20.20 26.90
CA GLY A 421 -11.87 -21.40 26.93
C GLY A 421 -11.89 -22.24 25.65
N THR A 422 -12.62 -21.83 24.61
CA THR A 422 -12.65 -22.55 23.33
C THR A 422 -11.32 -22.39 22.59
N VAL A 423 -10.61 -23.49 22.35
CA VAL A 423 -9.29 -23.49 21.70
C VAL A 423 -9.44 -23.34 20.19
N VAL A 424 -8.80 -22.32 19.60
CA VAL A 424 -8.62 -22.17 18.15
C VAL A 424 -7.40 -22.95 17.67
N TYR A 425 -6.29 -22.78 18.37
CA TYR A 425 -5.04 -23.51 18.13
C TYR A 425 -4.21 -23.52 19.40
N LYS A 426 -3.63 -24.68 19.73
CA LYS A 426 -2.70 -24.79 20.85
C LYS A 426 -1.63 -25.83 20.54
N SER A 427 -0.36 -25.45 20.64
CA SER A 427 0.78 -26.34 20.45
C SER A 427 2.01 -25.79 21.15
N GLU A 428 2.71 -26.66 21.90
CA GLU A 428 4.04 -26.41 22.47
C GLU A 428 5.16 -26.84 21.52
N PHE A 429 4.82 -27.40 20.35
CA PHE A 429 5.77 -27.97 19.38
C PHE A 429 6.82 -28.95 19.96
N ASP A 430 6.53 -29.55 21.12
CA ASP A 430 7.28 -30.67 21.68
C ASP A 430 7.18 -31.89 20.76
N ASN A 431 8.32 -32.56 20.55
CA ASN A 431 8.44 -33.75 19.69
C ASN A 431 7.75 -34.99 20.25
#